data_AF-A0A660LXV8-F1
#
_entry.id   AF-A0A660LXV8-F1
#
_cell.length_a   1.000
_cell.length_b   1.000
_cell.length_c   1.000
_cell.angle_alpha   90.00
_cell.angle_beta   90.00
_cell.angle_gamma   90.00
#
_symmetry.space_group_name_H-M   'P 1'
#
loop_
_entity.id
_entity.type
_entity.pdbx_description
1 polymer ?
#
loop_
_entity_poly.entity_id
_entity_poly.type
_entity_poly.pdbx_seq_one_letter_code
_entity_poly.pdbx_strand_id
1 'polypeptide(L)' 'MRILLVEDDVAIAQSLKEGLEDEAYAVDVVHDGDEGYRTATADDYDVI' A
#
# COMPACT_ATOMS: atom_id res chain seq x y z
N MET A 1 11.46 2.40 -4.05
CA MET A 1 10.56 1.29 -4.39
C MET A 1 9.17 1.74 -4.01
N ARG A 2 8.19 1.53 -4.89
CA ARG A 2 6.77 1.86 -4.65
C ARG A 2 6.03 0.59 -4.27
N ILE A 3 5.33 0.64 -3.14
CA ILE A 3 4.55 -0.46 -2.58
C ILE A 3 3.09 -0.02 -2.54
N LEU A 4 2.20 -0.88 -3.05
CA LEU A 4 0.76 -0.74 -2.84
C LEU A 4 0.36 -1.72 -1.73
N LEU A 5 -0.03 -1.22 -0.56
CA LEU A 5 -0.50 -2.03 0.54
C LEU A 5 -2.03 -2.11 0.51
N VAL A 6 -2.57 -3.32 0.32
CA VAL A 6 -4.01 -3.61 0.38
C VAL A 6 -4.31 -4.29 1.72
N GLU A 7 -4.92 -3.56 2.66
CA GLU A 7 -5.18 -4.03 4.03
C GLU A 7 -6.48 -3.43 4.58
N ASP A 8 -7.43 -4.28 4.97
CA ASP A 8 -8.77 -3.85 5.43
C ASP A 8 -8.76 -3.34 6.89
N ASP A 9 -7.79 -3.78 7.71
CA ASP A 9 -7.59 -3.23 9.04
C ASP A 9 -6.72 -1.96 9.01
N VAL A 10 -7.35 -0.81 9.26
CA VAL A 10 -6.71 0.50 9.26
C VAL A 10 -5.54 0.59 10.26
N ALA A 11 -5.63 -0.06 11.43
CA ALA A 11 -4.58 0.01 12.44
C ALA A 11 -3.34 -0.80 12.01
N ILE A 12 -3.56 -1.96 11.40
CA ILE A 12 -2.48 -2.76 10.81
C ILE A 12 -1.85 -2.01 9.64
N ALA A 13 -2.67 -1.47 8.73
CA ALA A 13 -2.22 -0.74 7.56
C ALA A 13 -1.34 0.47 7.93
N GLN A 14 -1.73 1.24 8.95
CA GLN A 14 -0.93 2.36 9.47
C GLN A 14 0.41 1.89 10.04
N SER A 15 0.39 0.84 10.87
CA SER A 15 1.61 0.30 11.48
C SER A 15 2.61 -0.20 10.43
N LEU A 16 2.11 -0.88 9.39
CA LEU A 16 2.94 -1.35 8.27
C LEU A 16 3.45 -0.21 7.42
N LYS A 17 2.59 0.79 7.12
CA LYS A 17 2.98 1.97 6.36
C LYS A 17 4.12 2.71 7.04
N GLU A 18 4.00 3.00 8.33
CA GLU A 18 5.04 3.71 9.09
C GLU A 18 6.37 2.95 9.04
N GLY A 19 6.37 1.63 9.29
CA GLY A 19 7.58 0.82 9.26
C GLY A 19 8.24 0.73 7.87
N LEU A 20 7.44 0.74 6.80
CA LEU A 20 7.96 0.73 5.43
C LEU A 20 8.46 2.11 4.98
N GLU A 21 7.79 3.18 5.40
CA GLU A 21 8.24 4.56 5.14
C GLU A 21 9.53 4.88 5.91
N ASP A 22 9.71 4.35 7.12
CA ASP A 22 10.95 4.42 7.89
C ASP A 22 12.14 3.78 7.16
N GLU A 23 11.89 2.72 6.39
CA GLU A 23 12.86 2.06 5.49
C GLU A 23 13.00 2.77 4.13
N ALA A 24 12.47 3.99 4.00
CA ALA A 24 12.49 4.85 2.81
C ALA A 24 11.76 4.28 1.58
N TYR A 25 10.73 3.46 1.80
CA TYR A 25 9.81 3.05 0.74
C TYR A 25 8.68 4.06 0.57
N ALA A 26 8.18 4.19 -0.67
CA ALA A 26 6.96 4.94 -0.94
C ALA A 26 5.77 3.98 -0.87
N VAL A 27 4.83 4.23 0.04
CA VAL A 27 3.73 3.31 0.33
C VAL A 27 2.39 3.99 0.11
N ASP A 28 1.63 3.47 -0.84
CA ASP A 28 0.23 3.81 -1.02
C ASP A 28 -0.62 2.74 -0.32
N VAL A 29 -1.66 3.16 0.40
CA VAL A 29 -2.52 2.26 1.18
C VAL A 29 -3.95 2.36 0.68
N VAL A 30 -4.57 1.20 0.49
CA VAL A 30 -5.98 1.05 0.14
C VAL A 30 -6.61 -0.01 1.04
N HIS A 31 -7.91 0.11 1.30
CA HIS A 31 -8.60 -0.70 2.32
C HIS A 31 -9.55 -1.75 1.76
N ASP A 32 -9.61 -1.87 0.43
CA ASP A 32 -10.42 -2.87 -0.23
C ASP A 32 -9.80 -3.31 -1.56
N GLY A 33 -10.20 -4.50 -2.00
CA GLY A 33 -9.66 -5.12 -3.21
C GLY A 33 -10.08 -4.44 -4.51
N ASP A 34 -11.23 -3.76 -4.55
CA ASP A 34 -11.70 -3.07 -5.76
C ASP A 34 -10.88 -1.79 -6.00
N GLU A 35 -10.57 -1.06 -4.93
CA GLU A 35 -9.61 0.05 -4.95
C GLU A 35 -8.20 -0.45 -5.24
N GLY A 36 -7.73 -1.51 -4.57
CA GLY A 36 -6.42 -2.10 -4.85
C GLY A 36 -6.24 -2.53 -6.30
N TYR A 37 -7.23 -3.19 -6.89
CA TYR A 37 -7.19 -3.56 -8.30
C TYR A 37 -7.12 -2.34 -9.23
N ARG A 38 -7.94 -1.32 -8.97
CA ARG A 38 -7.94 -0.08 -9.76
C ARG A 38 -6.60 0.63 -9.67
N THR A 39 -6.05 0.78 -8.47
CA THR A 39 -4.77 1.46 -8.21
C THR A 39 -3.60 0.70 -8.84
N ALA A 40 -3.54 -0.62 -8.64
CA ALA A 40 -2.52 -1.49 -9.25
C ALA A 40 -2.54 -1.47 -10.79
N THR A 41 -3.70 -1.20 -11.39
CA THR A 41 -3.84 -1.14 -12.86
C THR A 41 -3.59 0.28 -13.39
N ALA A 42 -3.75 1.31 -12.57
CA ALA A 42 -3.58 2.71 -12.94
C ALA A 42 -2.12 3.18 -12.82
N ASP A 43 -1.39 2.64 -11.85
CA ASP A 43 -0.03 3.05 -11.50
C ASP A 43 0.93 1.85 -11.43
N ASP A 44 2.21 2.11 -11.73
CA ASP A 44 3.26 1.11 -11.60
C ASP A 44 3.76 1.00 -10.16
N TYR A 45 3.71 -0.22 -9.62
CA TYR A 45 4.25 -0.60 -8.31
C TYR A 45 5.28 -1.71 -8.46
N ASP A 46 6.31 -1.68 -7.62
CA ASP A 46 7.33 -2.73 -7.57
C ASP A 46 6.83 -3.96 -6.78
N VAL A 47 5.93 -3.73 -5.82
CA VAL A 47 5.31 -4.73 -4.94
C VAL A 47 3.86 -4.34 -4.65
N ILE A 48 2.97 -5.33 -4.63
CA ILE A 48 1.56 -5.23 -4.25
C ILE A 48 1.28 -6.32 -3.21
#